data_AF-A0AAN4RJM0-F1
#
_entry.id   AF-A0AAN4RJM0-F1
#
_cell.length_a   1.000
_cell.length_b   1.000
_cell.length_c   1.000
_cell.angle_alpha   90.00
_cell.angle_beta   90.00
_cell.angle_gamma   90.00
#
_symmetry.space_group_name_H-M   'P 1'
#
loop_
_entity.id
_entity.type
_entity.pdbx_description
1 polymer ?
#
loop_
_entity_poly.entity_id
_entity_poly.type
_entity_poly.pdbx_seq_one_letter_code
_entity_poly.pdbx_strand_id
1 'polypeptide(L)'
;METGKKKKLLTKNNQPIKAITQQDIYATKETLEKLQSWASALEMLDKFFKHETEPLNKKKVVKEYYANSQIFDVFFADFLTHTNILEKQLEELRTREKIHS
;
A
#
# COMPACT_ATOMS: atom_id res chain seq x y z
N MET A 1 -30.89 -4.07 40.47
CA MET A 1 -31.56 -4.19 39.16
C MET A 1 -30.50 -4.39 38.10
N GLU A 2 -30.72 -5.36 37.22
CA GLU A 2 -29.71 -6.09 36.47
C GLU A 2 -28.88 -5.25 35.49
N THR A 3 -27.56 -5.37 35.57
CA THR A 3 -26.65 -4.93 34.52
C THR A 3 -26.81 -5.87 33.32
N GLY A 4 -27.52 -5.43 32.28
CA GLY A 4 -27.62 -6.16 31.02
C GLY A 4 -26.22 -6.44 30.44
N LYS A 5 -25.76 -7.68 30.53
CA LYS A 5 -24.48 -8.11 29.96
C LYS A 5 -24.58 -8.04 28.43
N LYS A 6 -24.05 -6.98 27.83
CA LYS A 6 -23.82 -6.91 26.38
C LYS A 6 -23.04 -8.15 25.94
N LYS A 7 -23.64 -8.99 25.09
CA LYS A 7 -23.04 -10.25 24.65
C LYS A 7 -22.09 -9.92 23.50
N LYS A 8 -20.83 -10.35 23.59
CA LYS A 8 -19.85 -10.12 22.51
C LYS A 8 -20.25 -10.99 21.31
N LEU A 9 -20.35 -10.39 20.13
CA LEU A 9 -20.49 -11.16 18.90
C LEU A 9 -19.11 -11.73 18.53
N LEU A 10 -19.08 -13.05 18.34
CA LEU A 10 -17.88 -13.80 18.03
C LEU A 10 -18.05 -14.54 16.70
N THR A 11 -16.95 -14.77 16.01
CA THR A 11 -16.88 -15.61 14.81
C THR A 11 -17.02 -17.11 15.16
N LYS A 12 -17.13 -17.97 14.14
CA LYS A 12 -17.19 -19.44 14.31
C LYS A 12 -15.99 -20.02 15.07
N ASN A 13 -14.83 -19.38 14.97
CA ASN A 13 -13.60 -19.74 15.68
C ASN A 13 -13.40 -18.94 16.99
N ASN A 14 -14.49 -18.41 17.57
CA ASN A 14 -14.51 -17.72 18.86
C ASN A 14 -13.65 -16.44 18.92
N GLN A 15 -13.47 -15.76 17.78
CA GLN A 15 -12.72 -14.49 17.69
C GLN A 15 -13.67 -13.29 17.72
N PRO A 16 -13.27 -12.15 18.32
CA PRO A 16 -14.11 -10.95 18.33
C PRO A 16 -14.31 -10.34 16.95
N ILE A 17 -15.54 -9.92 16.64
CA ILE A 17 -15.86 -9.22 15.38
C ILE A 17 -15.54 -7.72 15.52
N LYS A 18 -14.77 -7.19 14.56
CA LYS A 18 -14.41 -5.77 14.48
C LYS A 18 -15.49 -4.98 13.73
N ALA A 19 -15.76 -3.76 14.17
CA ALA A 19 -16.65 -2.83 13.49
C ALA A 19 -15.94 -2.14 12.30
N ILE A 20 -15.76 -2.88 11.20
CA ILE A 20 -15.19 -2.36 9.96
C ILE A 20 -16.34 -1.90 9.05
N THR A 21 -16.28 -0.67 8.58
CA THR A 21 -17.27 -0.12 7.64
C THR A 21 -16.85 -0.35 6.20
N GLN A 22 -17.80 -0.24 5.28
CA GLN A 22 -17.51 -0.31 3.85
C GLN A 22 -16.57 0.84 3.39
N GLN A 23 -16.65 2.01 4.01
CA GLN A 23 -15.76 3.14 3.71
C GLN A 23 -14.31 2.82 4.03
N ASP A 24 -14.04 2.10 5.11
CA ASP A 24 -12.67 1.70 5.46
C ASP A 24 -12.08 0.74 4.44
N ILE A 25 -12.91 -0.19 3.95
CA ILE A 25 -12.52 -1.14 2.91
C ILE A 25 -12.18 -0.38 1.62
N TYR A 26 -13.01 0.60 1.24
CA TYR A 26 -12.74 1.43 0.06
C TYR A 26 -11.46 2.25 0.22
N ALA A 27 -11.25 2.93 1.35
CA ALA A 27 -10.05 3.74 1.59
C ALA A 27 -8.76 2.90 1.56
N THR A 28 -8.80 1.70 2.16
CA THR A 28 -7.66 0.76 2.12
C THR A 28 -7.39 0.29 0.68
N LYS A 29 -8.45 -0.04 -0.07
CA LYS A 29 -8.33 -0.47 -1.46
C LYS A 29 -7.78 0.63 -2.37
N GLU A 30 -8.25 1.87 -2.22
CA GLU A 30 -7.76 3.00 -3.01
C GLU A 30 -6.25 3.23 -2.78
N THR A 31 -5.81 3.11 -1.54
CA THR A 31 -4.38 3.25 -1.18
C THR A 31 -3.54 2.12 -1.81
N LEU A 32 -4.06 0.90 -1.82
CA LEU A 32 -3.43 -0.23 -2.51
C LEU A 32 -3.35 -0.04 -4.03
N GLU A 33 -4.42 0.46 -4.65
CA GLU A 33 -4.44 0.72 -6.10
C GLU A 33 -3.40 1.78 -6.49
N LYS A 34 -3.19 2.82 -5.67
CA LYS A 34 -2.12 3.81 -5.88
C LYS A 34 -0.74 3.18 -5.85
N LEU A 35 -0.47 2.29 -4.88
CA LEU A 35 0.80 1.52 -4.85
C LEU A 35 0.97 0.64 -6.09
N GLN A 36 -0.09 -0.02 -6.53
CA GLN A 36 -0.06 -0.89 -7.72
C GLN A 36 0.15 -0.12 -9.03
N SER A 37 -0.32 1.14 -9.11
CA SER A 37 -0.16 1.97 -10.30
C SER A 37 1.31 2.18 -10.69
N TRP A 38 2.23 2.10 -9.72
CA TRP A 38 3.66 2.22 -9.93
C TRP A 38 4.34 0.98 -10.51
N ALA A 39 3.65 -0.15 -10.64
CA ALA A 39 4.22 -1.37 -11.22
C ALA A 39 4.80 -1.14 -12.63
N SER A 40 4.12 -0.34 -13.45
CA SER A 40 4.58 -0.03 -14.81
C SER A 40 5.87 0.79 -14.85
N ALA A 41 6.04 1.75 -13.93
CA ALA A 41 7.26 2.53 -13.80
C ALA A 41 8.44 1.66 -13.33
N LEU A 42 8.19 0.73 -12.41
CA LEU A 42 9.19 -0.23 -11.95
C LEU A 42 9.64 -1.18 -13.06
N GLU A 43 8.72 -1.68 -13.89
CA GLU A 43 9.07 -2.48 -15.06
C GLU A 43 9.94 -1.70 -16.06
N MET A 44 9.70 -0.40 -16.22
CA MET A 44 10.50 0.46 -17.09
C MET A 44 11.94 0.62 -16.56
N LEU A 45 12.09 0.86 -15.26
CA LEU A 45 13.40 0.96 -14.61
C LEU A 45 14.14 -0.37 -14.68
N ASP A 46 13.46 -1.48 -14.39
CA ASP A 46 14.03 -2.84 -14.44
C ASP A 46 14.56 -3.19 -15.83
N LYS A 47 13.81 -2.86 -16.89
CA LYS A 47 14.27 -3.04 -18.28
C LYS A 47 15.53 -2.21 -18.56
N PHE A 48 15.55 -0.94 -18.18
CA PHE A 48 16.71 -0.08 -18.41
C PHE A 48 17.98 -0.62 -17.75
N PHE A 49 17.90 -1.01 -16.47
CA PHE A 49 19.07 -1.49 -15.74
C PHE A 49 19.53 -2.90 -16.18
N LYS A 50 18.64 -3.71 -16.77
CA LYS A 50 18.99 -5.04 -17.31
C LYS A 50 19.65 -5.02 -18.70
N HIS A 51 19.55 -3.91 -19.44
CA HIS A 51 20.16 -3.78 -20.78
C HIS A 51 21.65 -3.40 -20.74
N GLU A 52 22.46 -4.16 -19.99
CA GLU A 52 23.90 -3.91 -19.79
C GLU A 52 24.76 -4.27 -21.02
N THR A 53 24.22 -4.97 -22.02
CA THR A 53 24.99 -5.61 -23.10
C THR A 53 24.95 -4.91 -24.47
N GLU A 54 24.27 -3.77 -24.63
CA GLU A 54 24.29 -3.03 -25.91
C GLU A 54 25.54 -2.13 -26.03
N PRO A 55 26.06 -1.90 -27.26
CA PRO A 55 27.18 -0.99 -27.45
C PRO A 55 26.86 0.40 -26.90
N LEU A 56 27.54 0.77 -25.81
CA LEU A 56 27.26 1.94 -25.00
C LEU A 56 27.50 3.25 -25.77
N ASN A 57 26.42 3.87 -26.26
CA ASN A 57 26.45 5.29 -26.55
C ASN A 57 26.41 6.07 -25.23
N LYS A 58 27.60 6.41 -24.70
CA LYS A 58 27.77 7.07 -23.39
C LYS A 58 26.86 8.28 -23.17
N LYS A 59 26.65 9.12 -24.20
CA LYS A 59 25.76 10.30 -24.10
C LYS A 59 24.29 9.90 -23.93
N LYS A 60 23.84 8.86 -24.64
CA LYS A 60 22.48 8.34 -24.55
C LYS A 60 22.22 7.73 -23.17
N VAL A 61 23.15 6.92 -22.68
CA VAL A 61 23.06 6.26 -21.36
C VAL A 61 22.99 7.27 -20.23
N VAL A 62 23.83 8.32 -20.24
CA VAL A 62 23.80 9.37 -19.20
C VAL A 62 22.45 10.10 -19.19
N LYS A 63 21.88 10.39 -20.37
CA LYS A 63 20.58 11.06 -20.48
C LYS A 63 19.43 10.18 -19.98
N GLU A 64 19.42 8.90 -20.37
CA GLU A 64 18.40 7.94 -19.94
C GLU A 64 18.52 7.63 -18.45
N TYR A 65 19.73 7.50 -17.93
CA TYR A 65 19.99 7.35 -16.49
C TYR A 65 19.44 8.55 -15.70
N TYR A 66 19.71 9.78 -16.14
CA TYR A 66 19.18 10.98 -15.48
C TYR A 66 17.64 11.02 -15.51
N ALA A 67 17.02 10.66 -16.63
CA ALA A 67 15.56 10.59 -16.70
C ALA A 67 14.99 9.51 -15.75
N ASN A 68 15.62 8.34 -15.71
CA ASN A 68 15.21 7.24 -14.85
C ASN A 68 15.46 7.52 -13.37
N SER A 69 16.51 8.27 -13.01
CA SER A 69 16.74 8.67 -11.62
C SER A 69 15.64 9.62 -11.13
N GLN A 70 15.20 10.57 -11.96
CA GLN A 70 14.07 11.44 -11.62
C GLN A 70 12.77 10.67 -11.43
N ILE A 71 12.51 9.68 -12.30
CA ILE A 71 11.33 8.79 -12.16
C ILE A 71 11.43 7.99 -10.86
N PHE A 72 12.62 7.45 -10.55
CA PHE A 72 12.86 6.70 -9.32
C PHE A 72 12.64 7.55 -8.07
N ASP A 73 13.14 8.79 -8.03
CA ASP A 73 12.99 9.66 -6.87
C ASP A 73 11.51 9.96 -6.57
N VAL A 74 10.72 10.24 -7.61
CA VAL A 74 9.27 10.47 -7.47
C VAL A 74 8.56 9.18 -7.04
N PHE A 75 8.86 8.06 -7.70
CA PHE A 75 8.31 6.75 -7.32
C PHE A 75 8.59 6.44 -5.85
N PHE A 76 9.85 6.59 -5.42
CA PHE A 76 10.29 6.19 -4.09
C PHE A 76 9.62 7.03 -3.01
N ALA A 77 9.55 8.35 -3.21
CA ALA A 77 8.84 9.24 -2.29
C ALA A 77 7.35 8.90 -2.18
N ASP A 78 6.69 8.64 -3.31
CA ASP A 78 5.26 8.31 -3.33
C ASP A 78 4.97 6.93 -2.74
N PHE A 79 5.81 5.94 -3.04
CA PHE A 79 5.75 4.60 -2.48
C PHE A 79 5.88 4.61 -0.95
N LEU A 80 6.85 5.34 -0.41
CA LEU A 80 7.02 5.49 1.04
C LEU A 80 5.81 6.16 1.69
N THR A 81 5.25 7.17 1.02
CA THR A 81 4.06 7.88 1.51
C THR A 81 2.86 6.95 1.60
N HIS A 82 2.55 6.23 0.52
CA HIS A 82 1.40 5.34 0.48
C HIS A 82 1.56 4.11 1.36
N THR A 83 2.78 3.59 1.51
CA THR A 83 3.05 2.48 2.45
C THR A 83 2.78 2.90 3.88
N ASN A 84 3.26 4.09 4.29
CA ASN A 84 2.96 4.64 5.62
C ASN A 84 1.46 4.88 5.83
N ILE A 85 0.73 5.33 4.82
CA ILE A 85 -0.73 5.50 4.90
C ILE A 85 -1.41 4.15 5.11
N LEU A 86 -1.01 3.13 4.36
CA LEU A 86 -1.57 1.78 4.46
C LEU A 86 -1.31 1.17 5.84
N GLU A 87 -0.11 1.35 6.39
CA GLU A 87 0.23 0.92 7.76
C GLU A 87 -0.68 1.60 8.80
N LYS A 88 -0.90 2.92 8.67
CA LYS A 88 -1.81 3.66 9.57
C LYS A 88 -3.24 3.17 9.46
N GLN A 89 -3.76 2.99 8.24
CA GLN A 89 -5.11 2.44 8.02
C GLN A 89 -5.26 1.06 8.66
N LEU A 90 -4.23 0.21 8.56
CA LEU A 90 -4.23 -1.12 9.16
C LEU A 90 -4.24 -1.04 10.70
N GLU A 91 -3.45 -0.17 11.30
CA GLU A 91 -3.42 0.03 12.75
C GLU A 91 -4.75 0.62 13.29
N GLU A 92 -5.36 1.54 12.57
CA GLU A 92 -6.71 2.04 12.89
C GLU A 92 -7.74 0.91 12.90
N LEU A 93 -7.73 0.05 11.87
CA LEU A 93 -8.63 -1.11 11.80
C LEU A 93 -8.36 -2.14 12.91
N ARG A 94 -7.09 -2.32 13.29
CA ARG A 94 -6.70 -3.19 14.41
C ARG A 94 -7.19 -2.66 15.75
N THR A 95 -7.17 -1.36 15.96
CA THR A 95 -7.55 -0.72 17.24
C THR A 95 -9.05 -0.50 17.37
N ARG A 96 -9.82 -0.55 16.28
CA ARG A 96 -11.28 -0.34 16.30
C ARG A 96 -12.04 -1.21 17.29
N GLU A 97 -13.16 -0.64 17.75
CA GLU A 97 -14.06 -1.30 18.68
C GLU A 97 -14.63 -2.59 18.11
N LYS A 98 -14.95 -3.49 19.04
CA LYS A 98 -15.59 -4.77 18.75
C LYS A 98 -17.10 -4.57 18.73
N ILE A 99 -17.80 -5.30 17.88
CA ILE A 99 -19.26 -5.28 17.86
C ILE A 99 -19.79 -6.01 19.10
N HIS A 100 -20.72 -5.37 19.80
CA HIS A 100 -21.42 -5.93 20.95
C HIS A 100 -22.92 -6.00 20.62
N SER A 101 -23.58 -7.12 20.95
CA SER A 101 -25.04 -7.27 20.87
C SER A 101 -25.70 -7.08 22.22
#